data_AF-A6WET5-F1
#
_entry.id   AF-A6WET5-F1
#
_cell.length_a   1.000
_cell.length_b   1.000
_cell.length_c   1.000
_cell.angle_alpha   90.00
_cell.angle_beta   90.00
_cell.angle_gamma   90.00
#
_symmetry.space_group_name_H-M   'P 1'
#
loop_
_entity.id
_entity.type
_entity.pdbx_description
1 polymer ?
#
loop_
_entity_poly.entity_id
_entity_poly.type
_entity_poly.pdbx_seq_one_letter_code
_entity_poly.pdbx_strand_id
1 'polypeptide(L)'
;MSAVDATPPVRVRPRRRGGWTALRLLLSSPPAAFAAVVLLGVVALALLGERIAPTGANEVSVEDRLLPPGPGHWFGTDDLGRDVLSRVVLGARVSLQVGAVAVGFSLVCGVLVGLFAGFHDGWLDTVLMRLMDVLFAFPAMLLAIAVIAVLGPGTTNAMIAIGVTYTPVFARVTRSAVLGVRESVYVRASRSIGASDLRLLFRHVLPNAAPPIIVQTSVSLAFAVLAEAALSFVGLGTQPPAPSWGRMLSEGRGYVDLAWWIAVFPGLAIVLLVLSFNLLGDGLRDVLDPQQRSALQAGKRGPGRRRGKSWTSWRCGTCGSRWRPRAGPRGSSTGWTTPWPRGRPSRWWGSRARARASR
;
A
#
# COMPACT_ATOMS: atom_id res chain seq x y z
N MET A 1 -8.47 13.17 -57.18
CA MET A 1 -8.31 12.04 -56.26
C MET A 1 -6.96 12.15 -55.59
N SER A 2 -6.91 12.78 -54.41
CA SER A 2 -5.68 12.97 -53.66
C SER A 2 -5.55 11.82 -52.67
N ALA A 3 -4.53 10.98 -52.86
CA ALA A 3 -4.20 9.90 -51.95
C ALA A 3 -3.84 10.50 -50.58
N VAL A 4 -4.71 10.28 -49.59
CA VAL A 4 -4.39 10.54 -48.18
C VAL A 4 -3.39 9.46 -47.77
N ASP A 5 -2.13 9.86 -47.57
CA ASP A 5 -1.10 9.02 -46.97
C ASP A 5 -1.57 8.51 -45.61
N ALA A 6 -2.09 7.29 -45.60
CA ALA A 6 -2.43 6.59 -44.37
C ALA A 6 -1.11 6.25 -43.65
N THR A 7 -0.77 7.06 -42.65
CA THR A 7 0.32 6.72 -41.72
C THR A 7 -0.04 5.39 -41.06
N PRO A 8 0.83 4.37 -41.16
CA PRO A 8 0.52 3.07 -40.57
C PRO A 8 0.34 3.24 -39.06
N PRO A 9 -0.65 2.58 -38.44
CA PRO A 9 -0.86 2.68 -37.01
C PRO A 9 0.43 2.27 -36.30
N VAL A 10 0.92 3.14 -35.42
CA VAL A 10 2.10 2.86 -34.59
C VAL A 10 1.78 1.62 -33.76
N ARG A 11 2.30 0.47 -34.19
CA ARG A 11 2.21 -0.78 -33.42
C ARG A 11 3.08 -0.64 -32.18
N VAL A 12 2.48 -0.14 -31.10
CA VAL A 12 3.07 -0.23 -29.76
C VAL A 12 3.08 -1.72 -29.42
N ARG A 13 4.18 -2.41 -29.74
CA ARG A 13 4.36 -3.81 -29.31
C ARG A 13 4.26 -3.80 -27.79
N PRO A 14 3.30 -4.53 -27.17
CA PRO A 14 3.28 -4.68 -25.73
C PRO A 14 4.58 -5.41 -25.38
N ARG A 15 5.52 -4.67 -24.81
CA ARG A 15 6.81 -5.22 -24.41
C ARG A 15 6.49 -6.12 -23.23
N ARG A 16 6.28 -7.42 -23.50
CA ARG A 16 6.15 -8.48 -22.48
C ARG A 16 7.39 -8.39 -21.59
N ARG A 17 7.27 -7.64 -20.50
CA ARG A 17 8.31 -7.58 -19.48
C ARG A 17 8.05 -8.75 -18.54
N GLY A 18 9.02 -9.65 -18.44
CA GLY A 18 8.95 -10.78 -17.51
C GLY A 18 8.92 -10.29 -16.06
N GLY A 19 8.34 -11.09 -15.16
CA GLY A 19 8.24 -10.79 -13.72
C GLY A 19 9.58 -10.38 -13.10
N TRP A 20 10.70 -10.86 -13.64
CA TRP A 20 12.07 -10.47 -13.27
C TRP A 20 12.36 -8.97 -13.36
N THR A 21 11.82 -8.27 -14.36
CA THR A 21 11.98 -6.81 -14.46
C THR A 21 11.11 -6.05 -13.45
N ALA A 22 9.99 -6.62 -13.03
CA ALA A 22 9.13 -6.04 -12.00
C ALA A 22 9.74 -6.23 -10.60
N LEU A 23 10.26 -7.45 -10.31
CA LEU A 23 10.96 -7.76 -9.07
C LEU A 23 12.23 -6.93 -8.90
N ARG A 24 13.04 -6.77 -9.96
CA ARG A 24 14.21 -5.89 -9.92
C ARG A 24 13.83 -4.43 -9.68
N LEU A 25 12.74 -3.94 -10.29
CA LEU A 25 12.28 -2.57 -10.04
C LEU A 25 11.83 -2.37 -8.59
N LEU A 26 11.11 -3.35 -8.04
CA LEU A 26 10.64 -3.32 -6.66
C LEU A 26 11.82 -3.28 -5.68
N LEU A 27 12.81 -4.14 -5.87
CA LEU A 27 14.02 -4.18 -5.02
C LEU A 27 14.99 -3.02 -5.28
N SER A 28 14.74 -2.19 -6.30
CA SER A 28 15.57 -1.01 -6.55
C SER A 28 15.21 0.16 -5.64
N SER A 29 14.03 0.16 -5.01
CA SER A 29 13.66 1.19 -4.03
C SER A 29 14.12 0.76 -2.63
N PRO A 30 14.92 1.60 -1.92
CA PRO A 30 15.37 1.30 -0.56
C PRO A 30 14.25 0.88 0.42
N PRO A 31 13.07 1.54 0.47
CA PRO A 31 12.01 1.15 1.40
C PRO A 31 11.38 -0.21 1.07
N ALA A 32 11.18 -0.55 -0.20
CA ALA A 32 10.61 -1.84 -0.58
C ALA A 32 11.62 -2.99 -0.39
N ALA A 33 12.91 -2.73 -0.60
CA ALA A 33 13.97 -3.69 -0.29
C ALA A 33 14.05 -3.99 1.22
N PHE A 34 14.00 -2.95 2.07
CA PHE A 34 13.94 -3.12 3.52
C PHE A 34 12.72 -3.95 3.94
N ALA A 35 11.54 -3.59 3.43
CA ALA A 35 10.30 -4.32 3.68
C ALA A 35 10.38 -5.80 3.27
N ALA A 36 10.95 -6.08 2.10
CA ALA A 36 11.13 -7.44 1.62
C ALA A 36 12.08 -8.25 2.53
N VAL A 37 13.19 -7.66 2.96
CA VAL A 37 14.14 -8.31 3.88
C VAL A 37 13.47 -8.62 5.22
N VAL A 38 12.75 -7.66 5.80
CA VAL A 38 12.05 -7.85 7.08
C VAL A 38 10.96 -8.93 6.94
N LEU A 39 10.13 -8.88 5.90
CA LEU A 39 9.11 -9.91 5.66
C LEU A 39 9.71 -11.30 5.46
N LEU A 40 10.80 -11.41 4.69
CA LEU A 40 11.52 -12.68 4.53
C LEU A 40 12.08 -13.17 5.86
N GLY A 41 12.59 -12.27 6.70
CA GLY A 41 13.03 -12.58 8.06
C GLY A 41 11.89 -13.11 8.93
N VAL A 42 10.74 -12.43 8.97
CA VAL A 42 9.57 -12.86 9.75
C VAL A 42 9.02 -14.19 9.23
N VAL A 43 8.98 -14.40 7.91
CA VAL A 43 8.58 -15.68 7.30
C VAL A 43 9.57 -16.79 7.68
N ALA A 44 10.88 -16.50 7.66
CA ALA A 44 11.89 -17.46 8.09
C ALA A 44 11.73 -17.81 9.58
N LEU A 45 11.49 -16.83 10.46
CA LEU A 45 11.18 -17.06 11.87
C LEU A 45 9.89 -17.89 12.05
N ALA A 46 8.86 -17.64 11.25
CA ALA A 46 7.62 -18.41 11.32
C ALA A 46 7.77 -19.88 10.88
N LEU A 47 8.63 -20.15 9.90
CA LEU A 47 8.84 -21.50 9.36
C LEU A 47 9.90 -22.29 10.13
N LEU A 48 10.97 -21.61 10.57
CA LEU A 48 12.12 -22.22 11.25
C LEU A 48 12.10 -21.96 12.77
N GLY A 49 11.06 -21.31 13.29
CA GLY A 49 10.99 -20.85 14.67
C GLY A 49 11.18 -21.96 15.70
N GLU A 50 10.62 -23.14 15.46
CA GLU A 50 10.81 -24.31 16.34
C GLU A 50 12.28 -24.77 16.43
N ARG A 51 13.13 -24.42 15.44
CA ARG A 51 14.57 -24.72 15.44
C ARG A 51 15.44 -23.55 15.91
N ILE A 52 14.93 -22.32 15.80
CA ILE A 52 15.67 -21.08 16.11
C ILE A 52 15.41 -20.65 17.55
N ALA A 53 14.23 -20.94 18.10
CA ALA A 53 13.88 -20.57 19.46
C ALA A 53 14.86 -21.23 20.46
N PRO A 54 15.48 -20.44 21.36
CA PRO A 54 16.39 -20.97 22.38
C PRO A 54 15.74 -22.01 23.30
N THR A 55 14.45 -21.84 23.60
CA THR A 55 13.68 -22.67 24.54
C THR A 55 12.25 -22.87 24.02
N GLY A 56 11.50 -23.80 24.61
CA GLY A 56 10.08 -23.97 24.29
C GLY A 56 9.26 -22.74 24.70
N ALA A 57 8.30 -22.31 23.85
CA ALA A 57 7.43 -21.15 24.15
C ALA A 57 6.63 -21.24 25.48
N ASN A 58 6.49 -22.45 26.04
CA ASN A 58 5.71 -22.74 27.23
C ASN A 58 6.54 -23.38 28.35
N GLU A 59 7.87 -23.38 28.23
CA GLU A 59 8.74 -23.85 29.30
C GLU A 59 8.76 -22.82 30.43
N VAL A 60 8.14 -23.19 31.54
CA VAL A 60 7.97 -22.34 32.72
C VAL A 60 9.13 -22.59 33.68
N SER A 61 9.84 -21.53 34.05
CA SER A 61 10.86 -21.55 35.10
C SER A 61 10.50 -20.51 36.17
N VAL A 62 10.02 -20.95 37.33
CA VAL A 62 9.58 -20.04 38.39
C VAL A 62 10.75 -19.24 38.98
N GLU A 63 11.95 -19.81 38.94
CA GLU A 63 13.21 -19.21 39.40
C GLU A 63 13.63 -18.04 38.51
N ASP A 64 13.32 -18.12 37.21
CA ASP A 64 13.68 -17.12 36.21
C ASP A 64 12.57 -16.09 35.97
N ARG A 65 11.67 -15.86 36.93
CA ARG A 65 10.56 -14.90 36.76
C ARG A 65 11.05 -13.46 36.64
N LEU A 66 10.54 -12.75 35.64
CA LEU A 66 10.79 -11.32 35.42
C LEU A 66 12.28 -10.94 35.38
N LEU A 67 13.12 -11.82 34.82
CA LEU A 67 14.52 -11.53 34.59
C LEU A 67 14.67 -10.52 33.44
N PRO A 68 15.50 -9.48 33.62
CA PRO A 68 15.75 -8.50 32.57
C PRO A 68 16.50 -9.12 31.37
N PRO A 69 16.45 -8.48 30.20
CA PRO A 69 17.23 -8.89 29.04
C PRO A 69 18.72 -9.04 29.35
N GLY A 70 19.29 -10.22 29.08
CA GLY A 70 20.67 -10.52 29.43
C GLY A 70 21.19 -11.85 28.86
N PRO A 71 22.42 -12.24 29.22
CA PRO A 71 22.97 -13.55 28.88
C PRO A 71 22.08 -14.65 29.46
N GLY A 72 21.66 -15.61 28.62
CA GLY A 72 20.67 -16.65 28.98
C GLY A 72 19.27 -16.35 28.41
N HIS A 73 18.76 -15.13 28.63
CA HIS A 73 17.45 -14.68 28.11
C HIS A 73 17.58 -13.34 27.38
N TRP A 74 17.78 -13.40 26.06
CA TRP A 74 18.15 -12.21 25.28
C TRP A 74 17.10 -11.11 25.33
N PHE A 75 15.81 -11.48 25.39
CA PHE A 75 14.68 -10.53 25.51
C PHE A 75 14.10 -10.51 26.93
N GLY A 76 14.77 -11.16 27.89
CA GLY A 76 14.28 -11.37 29.24
C GLY A 76 13.20 -12.45 29.30
N THR A 77 12.61 -12.60 30.49
CA THR A 77 11.55 -13.58 30.77
C THR A 77 10.26 -12.89 31.17
N ASP A 78 9.15 -13.64 31.11
CA ASP A 78 7.83 -13.16 31.53
C ASP A 78 7.48 -13.46 32.98
N ASP A 79 6.22 -13.21 33.37
CA ASP A 79 5.66 -13.43 34.71
C ASP A 79 5.64 -14.91 35.12
N LEU A 80 5.74 -15.83 34.18
CA LEU A 80 5.89 -17.27 34.40
C LEU A 80 7.34 -17.73 34.18
N GLY A 81 8.27 -16.80 33.95
CA GLY A 81 9.67 -17.10 33.65
C GLY A 81 9.90 -17.81 32.32
N ARG A 82 8.97 -17.66 31.37
CA ARG A 82 9.16 -18.16 30.00
C ARG A 82 10.01 -17.17 29.21
N ASP A 83 10.84 -17.67 28.30
CA ASP A 83 11.71 -16.84 27.46
C ASP A 83 10.92 -16.00 26.44
N VAL A 84 11.03 -14.67 26.53
CA VAL A 84 10.26 -13.74 25.68
C VAL A 84 10.69 -13.84 24.21
N LEU A 85 11.98 -14.07 23.95
CA LEU A 85 12.50 -14.21 22.58
C LEU A 85 11.86 -15.41 21.87
N SER A 86 11.87 -16.57 22.54
CA SER A 86 11.26 -17.80 22.04
C SER A 86 9.77 -17.60 21.75
N ARG A 87 9.03 -16.93 22.65
CA ARG A 87 7.61 -16.61 22.44
C ARG A 87 7.38 -15.61 21.29
N VAL A 88 8.25 -14.61 21.10
CA VAL A 88 8.17 -13.69 19.95
C VAL A 88 8.40 -14.42 18.64
N VAL A 89 9.43 -15.28 18.57
CA VAL A 89 9.76 -16.06 17.36
C VAL A 89 8.62 -17.01 17.00
N LEU A 90 8.12 -17.77 17.97
CA LEU A 90 7.04 -18.73 17.75
C LEU A 90 5.68 -18.04 17.48
N GLY A 91 5.45 -16.86 18.07
CA GLY A 91 4.26 -16.04 17.82
C GLY A 91 4.20 -15.41 16.42
N ALA A 92 5.34 -15.33 15.71
CA ALA A 92 5.39 -14.85 14.33
C ALA A 92 4.55 -15.72 13.38
N ARG A 93 4.57 -17.04 13.60
CA ARG A 93 3.80 -18.01 12.80
C ARG A 93 2.31 -17.77 12.91
N VAL A 94 1.80 -17.61 14.12
CA VAL A 94 0.38 -17.37 14.38
C VAL A 94 -0.08 -16.07 13.72
N SER A 95 0.67 -14.98 13.91
CA SER A 95 0.33 -13.66 13.37
C SER A 95 0.31 -13.65 11.83
N LEU A 96 1.31 -14.27 11.18
CA LEU A 96 1.35 -14.41 9.72
C LEU A 96 0.23 -15.32 9.20
N GLN A 97 -0.03 -16.44 9.87
CA GLN A 97 -1.07 -17.37 9.46
C GLN A 97 -2.45 -16.71 9.52
N VAL A 98 -2.76 -16.00 10.62
CA VAL A 98 -4.05 -15.30 10.75
C VAL A 98 -4.19 -14.23 9.68
N GLY A 99 -3.16 -13.39 9.50
CA GLY A 99 -3.17 -12.36 8.47
C GLY A 99 -3.38 -12.93 7.06
N ALA A 100 -2.63 -13.97 6.70
CA ALA A 100 -2.71 -14.58 5.37
C ALA A 100 -4.07 -15.27 5.11
N VAL A 101 -4.57 -16.05 6.07
CA VAL A 101 -5.83 -16.78 5.91
C VAL A 101 -7.03 -15.83 5.92
N ALA A 102 -7.07 -14.89 6.85
CA ALA A 102 -8.18 -13.93 6.94
C ALA A 102 -8.25 -13.05 5.70
N VAL A 103 -7.13 -12.47 5.26
CA VAL A 103 -7.10 -11.65 4.04
C VAL A 103 -7.33 -12.49 2.79
N GLY A 104 -6.82 -13.72 2.74
CA GLY A 104 -7.09 -14.65 1.64
C GLY A 104 -8.59 -14.93 1.50
N PHE A 105 -9.28 -15.17 2.61
CA PHE A 105 -10.73 -15.32 2.64
C PHE A 105 -11.45 -14.05 2.16
N SER A 106 -11.13 -12.88 2.72
CA SER A 106 -11.72 -11.60 2.32
C SER A 106 -11.47 -11.28 0.85
N LEU A 107 -10.27 -11.59 0.36
CA LEU A 107 -9.88 -11.38 -1.03
C LEU A 107 -10.74 -12.24 -1.95
N VAL A 108 -10.86 -13.55 -1.68
CA VAL A 108 -11.65 -14.45 -2.52
C VAL A 108 -13.13 -14.04 -2.51
N CYS A 109 -13.73 -13.92 -1.33
CA CYS A 109 -15.15 -13.57 -1.21
C CYS A 109 -15.44 -12.17 -1.76
N GLY A 110 -14.62 -11.18 -1.38
CA GLY A 110 -14.81 -9.80 -1.79
C GLY A 110 -14.57 -9.60 -3.28
N VAL A 111 -13.52 -10.20 -3.86
CA VAL A 111 -13.28 -10.13 -5.31
C VAL A 111 -14.44 -10.75 -6.07
N LEU A 112 -14.96 -11.92 -5.65
CA LEU A 112 -16.11 -12.51 -6.31
C LEU A 112 -17.34 -11.58 -6.25
N VAL A 113 -17.69 -11.08 -5.07
CA VAL A 113 -18.82 -10.15 -4.89
C VAL A 113 -18.65 -8.90 -5.76
N GLY A 114 -17.49 -8.25 -5.70
CA GLY A 114 -17.23 -7.03 -6.45
C GLY A 114 -17.16 -7.25 -7.97
N LEU A 115 -16.69 -8.42 -8.41
CA LEU A 115 -16.61 -8.80 -9.80
C LEU A 115 -18.01 -9.05 -10.40
N PHE A 116 -18.88 -9.76 -9.67
CA PHE A 116 -20.27 -9.97 -10.10
C PHE A 116 -21.08 -8.67 -10.06
N ALA A 117 -20.98 -7.91 -8.97
CA ALA A 117 -21.66 -6.62 -8.80
C ALA A 117 -21.22 -5.60 -9.86
N GLY A 118 -19.92 -5.50 -10.14
CA GLY A 118 -19.39 -4.57 -11.12
C GLY A 118 -19.63 -4.97 -12.59
N PHE A 119 -19.89 -6.24 -12.88
CA PHE A 119 -20.06 -6.70 -14.27
C PHE A 119 -21.53 -6.73 -14.74
N HIS A 120 -22.46 -7.10 -13.85
CA HIS A 120 -23.89 -7.29 -14.18
C HIS A 120 -24.74 -6.13 -13.66
N ASP A 121 -24.44 -4.89 -14.06
CA ASP A 121 -25.20 -3.68 -13.62
C ASP A 121 -26.69 -3.93 -13.33
N GLY A 122 -27.19 -3.34 -12.23
CA GLY A 122 -28.62 -3.34 -11.94
C GLY A 122 -28.94 -3.76 -10.50
N TRP A 123 -29.98 -4.59 -10.35
CA TRP A 123 -30.48 -4.96 -9.03
C TRP A 123 -29.50 -5.83 -8.24
N LEU A 124 -28.75 -6.73 -8.92
CA LEU A 124 -27.76 -7.60 -8.29
C LEU A 124 -26.64 -6.76 -7.67
N ASP A 125 -26.13 -5.79 -8.41
CA ASP A 125 -25.16 -4.81 -7.93
C ASP A 125 -25.69 -4.08 -6.68
N THR A 126 -26.92 -3.58 -6.76
CA THR A 126 -27.58 -2.88 -5.65
C THR A 126 -27.67 -3.76 -4.40
N VAL A 127 -28.17 -4.99 -4.51
CA VAL A 127 -28.34 -5.90 -3.37
C VAL A 127 -26.99 -6.28 -2.76
N LEU A 128 -26.02 -6.68 -3.58
CA LEU A 128 -24.69 -7.08 -3.10
C LEU A 128 -23.98 -5.91 -2.42
N MET A 129 -24.01 -4.72 -3.03
CA MET A 129 -23.36 -3.55 -2.44
C MET A 129 -24.09 -3.04 -1.21
N ARG A 130 -25.42 -3.13 -1.14
CA ARG A 130 -26.17 -2.84 0.10
C ARG A 130 -25.79 -3.78 1.23
N LEU A 131 -25.65 -5.08 0.97
CA LEU A 131 -25.16 -6.02 1.98
C LEU A 131 -23.74 -5.65 2.46
N MET A 132 -22.84 -5.34 1.54
CA MET A 132 -21.48 -4.89 1.89
C MET A 132 -21.49 -3.56 2.67
N ASP A 133 -22.41 -2.65 2.34
CA ASP A 133 -22.58 -1.36 3.04
C ASP A 133 -23.05 -1.57 4.48
N VAL A 134 -23.98 -2.51 4.72
CA VAL A 134 -24.43 -2.88 6.06
C VAL A 134 -23.28 -3.45 6.90
N LEU A 135 -22.49 -4.37 6.34
CA LEU A 135 -21.32 -4.92 7.04
C LEU A 135 -20.29 -3.82 7.37
N PHE A 136 -19.99 -2.95 6.41
CA PHE A 136 -18.97 -1.90 6.59
C PHE A 136 -19.43 -0.71 7.44
N ALA A 137 -20.74 -0.60 7.73
CA ALA A 137 -21.27 0.44 8.60
C ALA A 137 -20.82 0.26 10.06
N PHE A 138 -20.53 -0.98 10.47
CA PHE A 138 -20.01 -1.28 11.80
C PHE A 138 -18.49 -1.07 11.84
N PRO A 139 -17.94 -0.47 12.92
CA PRO A 139 -16.51 -0.44 13.15
C PRO A 139 -15.93 -1.87 13.08
N ALA A 140 -14.82 -2.03 12.36
CA ALA A 140 -14.24 -3.36 12.07
C ALA A 140 -14.02 -4.21 13.33
N MET A 141 -13.52 -3.59 14.40
CA MET A 141 -13.31 -4.30 15.67
C MET A 141 -14.63 -4.74 16.32
N LEU A 142 -15.66 -3.89 16.30
CA LEU A 142 -16.97 -4.23 16.87
C LEU A 142 -17.62 -5.38 16.09
N LEU A 143 -17.55 -5.34 14.76
CA LEU A 143 -18.06 -6.42 13.92
C LEU A 143 -17.32 -7.73 14.20
N ALA A 144 -15.98 -7.69 14.28
CA ALA A 144 -15.19 -8.88 14.59
C ALA A 144 -15.52 -9.47 15.98
N ILE A 145 -15.67 -8.62 17.01
CA ILE A 145 -16.09 -9.07 18.35
C ILE A 145 -17.49 -9.68 18.30
N ALA A 146 -18.44 -9.07 17.58
CA ALA A 146 -19.79 -9.62 17.44
C ALA A 146 -19.80 -11.00 16.79
N VAL A 147 -18.98 -11.22 15.75
CA VAL A 147 -18.83 -12.53 15.11
C VAL A 147 -18.21 -13.55 16.08
N ILE A 148 -17.18 -13.17 16.83
CA ILE A 148 -16.54 -14.06 17.82
C ILE A 148 -17.47 -14.36 19.00
N ALA A 149 -18.33 -13.42 19.40
CA ALA A 149 -19.31 -13.68 20.46
C ALA A 149 -20.26 -14.85 20.11
N VAL A 150 -20.51 -15.07 18.82
CA VAL A 150 -21.31 -16.21 18.33
C VAL A 150 -20.46 -17.46 18.12
N LEU A 151 -19.26 -17.33 17.53
CA LEU A 151 -18.41 -18.47 17.18
C LEU A 151 -17.57 -19.02 18.36
N GLY A 152 -17.36 -18.22 19.39
CA GLY A 152 -16.45 -18.47 20.50
C GLY A 152 -15.00 -18.02 20.21
N PRO A 153 -14.19 -17.80 21.26
CA PRO A 153 -12.81 -17.35 21.12
C PRO A 153 -11.92 -18.43 20.48
N GLY A 154 -10.89 -18.00 19.75
CA GLY A 154 -9.92 -18.92 19.14
C GLY A 154 -9.31 -18.38 17.86
N THR A 155 -8.17 -18.94 17.47
CA THR A 155 -7.39 -18.49 16.29
C THR A 155 -8.18 -18.63 14.99
N THR A 156 -8.84 -19.76 14.76
CA THR A 156 -9.65 -20.00 13.55
C THR A 156 -10.87 -19.08 13.49
N ASN A 157 -11.56 -18.90 14.61
CA ASN A 157 -12.73 -18.03 14.67
C ASN A 157 -12.35 -16.56 14.48
N ALA A 158 -11.21 -16.14 15.01
CA ALA A 158 -10.64 -14.82 14.74
C ALA A 158 -10.31 -14.64 13.25
N MET A 159 -9.74 -15.66 12.57
CA MET A 159 -9.51 -15.60 11.12
C MET A 159 -10.81 -15.37 10.34
N ILE A 160 -11.88 -16.10 10.69
CA ILE A 160 -13.20 -15.95 10.05
C ILE A 160 -13.78 -14.57 10.33
N ALA A 161 -13.75 -14.11 11.59
CA ALA A 161 -14.28 -12.81 11.99
C ALA A 161 -13.57 -11.65 11.28
N ILE A 162 -12.24 -11.66 11.23
CA ILE A 162 -11.44 -10.70 10.47
C ILE A 162 -11.78 -10.83 8.98
N GLY A 163 -11.81 -12.05 8.45
CA GLY A 163 -12.10 -12.32 7.03
C GLY A 163 -13.44 -11.73 6.56
N VAL A 164 -14.51 -11.95 7.33
CA VAL A 164 -15.84 -11.40 7.05
C VAL A 164 -15.81 -9.87 7.13
N THR A 165 -15.15 -9.33 8.14
CA THR A 165 -15.08 -7.89 8.38
C THR A 165 -14.39 -7.12 7.25
N TYR A 166 -13.35 -7.69 6.63
CA TYR A 166 -12.61 -7.05 5.54
C TYR A 166 -13.16 -7.36 4.13
N THR A 167 -14.13 -8.28 4.01
CA THR A 167 -14.76 -8.63 2.72
C THR A 167 -15.34 -7.42 1.96
N PRO A 168 -16.08 -6.48 2.61
CA PRO A 168 -16.62 -5.29 1.93
C PRO A 168 -15.56 -4.40 1.28
N VAL A 169 -14.36 -4.33 1.86
CA VAL A 169 -13.25 -3.52 1.32
C VAL A 169 -12.81 -4.06 -0.03
N PHE A 170 -12.56 -5.36 -0.13
CA PHE A 170 -12.19 -6.01 -1.38
C PHE A 170 -13.32 -5.97 -2.41
N ALA A 171 -14.58 -6.12 -1.99
CA ALA A 171 -15.74 -5.99 -2.87
C ALA A 171 -15.83 -4.62 -3.53
N ARG A 172 -15.67 -3.54 -2.75
CA ARG A 172 -15.70 -2.16 -3.27
C ARG A 172 -14.55 -1.85 -4.21
N VAL A 173 -13.32 -2.24 -3.85
CA VAL A 173 -12.12 -2.01 -4.68
C VAL A 173 -12.22 -2.80 -6.00
N THR A 174 -12.69 -4.04 -5.93
CA THR A 174 -12.87 -4.86 -7.14
C THR A 174 -13.97 -4.27 -8.02
N ARG A 175 -15.12 -3.91 -7.44
CA ARG A 175 -16.23 -3.30 -8.18
C ARG A 175 -15.78 -2.02 -8.90
N SER A 176 -15.12 -1.10 -8.21
CA SER A 176 -14.69 0.17 -8.82
C SER A 176 -13.74 -0.05 -10.00
N ALA A 177 -12.80 -0.99 -9.88
CA ALA A 177 -11.90 -1.35 -10.97
C ALA A 177 -12.66 -2.00 -12.15
N VAL A 178 -13.60 -2.90 -11.86
CA VAL A 178 -14.40 -3.60 -12.87
C VAL A 178 -15.29 -2.64 -13.67
N LEU A 179 -15.93 -1.67 -13.01
CA LEU A 179 -16.74 -0.63 -13.68
C LEU A 179 -15.94 0.13 -14.75
N GLY A 180 -14.67 0.44 -14.49
CA GLY A 180 -13.81 1.11 -15.48
C GLY A 180 -13.36 0.17 -16.61
N VAL A 181 -12.97 -1.05 -16.26
CA VAL A 181 -12.42 -2.02 -17.22
C VAL A 181 -13.47 -2.52 -18.21
N ARG A 182 -14.71 -2.75 -17.76
CA ARG A 182 -15.77 -3.28 -18.63
C ARG A 182 -16.14 -2.35 -19.78
N GLU A 183 -15.97 -1.04 -19.59
CA GLU A 183 -16.29 -0.01 -20.60
C GLU A 183 -15.20 0.16 -21.66
N SER A 184 -14.08 -0.56 -21.51
CA SER A 184 -12.98 -0.50 -22.45
C SER A 184 -13.33 -1.07 -23.83
N VAL A 185 -12.74 -0.49 -24.87
CA VAL A 185 -13.02 -0.83 -26.28
C VAL A 185 -12.77 -2.32 -26.58
N TYR A 186 -11.73 -2.91 -25.98
CA TYR A 186 -11.40 -4.33 -26.22
C TYR A 186 -12.39 -5.29 -25.56
N VAL A 187 -12.96 -4.93 -24.39
CA VAL A 187 -14.02 -5.72 -23.75
C VAL A 187 -15.29 -5.65 -24.59
N ARG A 188 -15.70 -4.45 -25.01
CA ARG A 188 -16.88 -4.25 -25.88
C ARG A 188 -16.73 -4.98 -27.22
N ALA A 189 -15.57 -4.90 -27.86
CA ALA A 189 -15.27 -5.62 -29.11
C ALA A 189 -15.30 -7.14 -28.93
N SER A 190 -14.77 -7.65 -27.81
CA SER A 190 -14.82 -9.09 -27.52
C SER A 190 -16.25 -9.58 -27.30
N ARG A 191 -17.10 -8.76 -26.67
CA ARG A 191 -18.52 -9.04 -26.49
C ARG A 191 -19.27 -9.07 -27.83
N SER A 192 -18.99 -8.15 -28.76
CA SER A 192 -19.63 -8.15 -30.08
C SER A 192 -19.27 -9.36 -30.95
N ILE A 193 -18.17 -10.05 -30.67
CA ILE A 193 -17.74 -11.28 -31.36
C ILE A 193 -18.35 -12.54 -30.69
N GLY A 194 -19.22 -12.38 -29.67
CA GLY A 194 -19.94 -13.48 -29.03
C GLY A 194 -19.19 -14.17 -27.89
N ALA A 195 -18.21 -13.52 -27.27
CA ALA A 195 -17.56 -14.07 -26.07
C ALA A 195 -18.56 -14.17 -24.90
N SER A 196 -18.69 -15.36 -24.30
CA SER A 196 -19.49 -15.58 -23.09
C SER A 196 -19.05 -14.69 -21.94
N ASP A 197 -19.99 -14.23 -21.10
CA ASP A 197 -19.71 -13.32 -19.99
C ASP A 197 -18.66 -13.86 -19.00
N LEU A 198 -18.73 -15.14 -18.61
CA LEU A 198 -17.72 -15.74 -17.71
C LEU A 198 -16.31 -15.69 -18.32
N ARG A 199 -16.18 -15.96 -19.62
CA ARG A 199 -14.90 -15.86 -20.34
C ARG A 199 -14.41 -14.41 -20.38
N LEU A 200 -15.31 -13.46 -20.61
CA LEU A 200 -14.97 -12.04 -20.62
C LEU A 200 -14.47 -11.60 -19.24
N LEU A 201 -15.19 -12.01 -18.20
CA LEU A 201 -14.93 -11.70 -16.80
C LEU A 201 -13.55 -12.20 -16.34
N PHE A 202 -13.29 -13.49 -16.44
CA PHE A 202 -12.05 -14.08 -15.90
C PHE A 202 -10.83 -13.89 -16.80
N ARG A 203 -11.02 -13.74 -18.13
CA ARG A 203 -9.89 -13.63 -19.07
C ARG A 203 -9.52 -12.19 -19.42
N HIS A 204 -10.48 -11.27 -19.40
CA HIS A 204 -10.25 -9.87 -19.79
C HIS A 204 -10.46 -8.91 -18.64
N VAL A 205 -11.53 -9.02 -17.87
CA VAL A 205 -11.85 -8.03 -16.84
C VAL A 205 -10.97 -8.20 -15.59
N LEU A 206 -10.97 -9.38 -14.99
CA LEU A 206 -10.27 -9.65 -13.73
C LEU A 206 -8.75 -9.39 -13.83
N PRO A 207 -8.02 -9.85 -14.88
CA PRO A 207 -6.58 -9.58 -14.98
C PRO A 207 -6.25 -8.09 -15.12
N ASN A 208 -7.15 -7.29 -15.70
CA ASN A 208 -6.97 -5.84 -15.83
C ASN A 208 -7.43 -5.08 -14.56
N ALA A 209 -8.31 -5.66 -13.76
CA ALA A 209 -8.70 -5.14 -12.44
C ALA A 209 -7.76 -5.58 -11.30
N ALA A 210 -6.87 -6.56 -11.55
CA ALA A 210 -5.95 -7.10 -10.56
C ALA A 210 -4.98 -6.08 -9.91
N PRO A 211 -4.43 -5.07 -10.63
CA PRO A 211 -3.45 -4.16 -10.03
C PRO A 211 -3.90 -3.46 -8.74
N PRO A 212 -5.07 -2.75 -8.69
CA PRO A 212 -5.55 -2.15 -7.43
C PRO A 212 -5.90 -3.20 -6.37
N ILE A 213 -6.34 -4.40 -6.76
CA ILE A 213 -6.65 -5.50 -5.84
C ILE A 213 -5.36 -5.99 -5.14
N ILE A 214 -4.27 -6.17 -5.89
CA ILE A 214 -2.97 -6.61 -5.36
C ILE A 214 -2.42 -5.59 -4.35
N VAL A 215 -2.49 -4.30 -4.66
CA VAL A 215 -2.05 -3.23 -3.74
C VAL A 215 -2.92 -3.23 -2.48
N GLN A 216 -4.24 -3.38 -2.64
CA GLN A 216 -5.18 -3.47 -1.52
C GLN A 216 -4.89 -4.67 -0.61
N THR A 217 -4.45 -5.80 -1.17
CA THR A 217 -4.06 -6.98 -0.37
C THR A 217 -2.95 -6.66 0.62
N SER A 218 -1.90 -5.96 0.19
CA SER A 218 -0.77 -5.60 1.07
C SER A 218 -1.21 -4.72 2.24
N VAL A 219 -2.03 -3.70 1.96
CA VAL A 219 -2.59 -2.82 3.00
C VAL A 219 -3.50 -3.60 3.95
N SER A 220 -4.31 -4.51 3.41
CA SER A 220 -5.25 -5.30 4.21
C SER A 220 -4.52 -6.33 5.10
N LEU A 221 -3.38 -6.87 4.67
CA LEU A 221 -2.52 -7.73 5.51
C LEU A 221 -2.01 -6.98 6.74
N ALA A 222 -1.58 -5.74 6.57
CA ALA A 222 -1.16 -4.89 7.69
C ALA A 222 -2.29 -4.69 8.71
N PHE A 223 -3.50 -4.36 8.22
CA PHE A 223 -4.67 -4.20 9.09
C PHE A 223 -5.13 -5.51 9.74
N ALA A 224 -5.06 -6.64 9.04
CA ALA A 224 -5.44 -7.94 9.58
C ALA A 224 -4.52 -8.38 10.74
N VAL A 225 -3.21 -8.12 10.64
CA VAL A 225 -2.26 -8.36 11.74
C VAL A 225 -2.60 -7.51 12.96
N LEU A 226 -2.92 -6.23 12.75
CA LEU A 226 -3.34 -5.34 13.85
C LEU A 226 -4.65 -5.80 14.48
N ALA A 227 -5.62 -6.26 13.67
CA ALA A 227 -6.89 -6.77 14.15
C ALA A 227 -6.71 -8.08 14.94
N GLU A 228 -5.86 -8.99 14.48
CA GLU A 228 -5.49 -10.20 15.22
C GLU A 228 -4.87 -9.85 16.57
N ALA A 229 -3.89 -8.93 16.57
CA ALA A 229 -3.23 -8.52 17.80
C ALA A 229 -4.22 -7.89 18.79
N ALA A 230 -5.13 -7.04 18.30
CA ALA A 230 -6.17 -6.43 19.11
C ALA A 230 -7.15 -7.45 19.69
N LEU A 231 -7.59 -8.45 18.91
CA LEU A 231 -8.48 -9.51 19.38
C LEU A 231 -7.80 -10.43 20.39
N SER A 232 -6.55 -10.80 20.12
CA SER A 232 -5.72 -11.58 21.05
C SER A 232 -5.43 -10.80 22.34
N PHE A 233 -5.28 -9.46 22.26
CA PHE A 233 -5.10 -8.59 23.41
C PHE A 233 -6.32 -8.56 24.34
N VAL A 234 -7.52 -8.54 23.77
CA VAL A 234 -8.80 -8.59 24.50
C VAL A 234 -9.17 -10.02 24.94
N GLY A 235 -8.34 -11.02 24.60
CA GLY A 235 -8.57 -12.42 25.00
C GLY A 235 -9.52 -13.21 24.09
N LEU A 236 -9.95 -12.62 22.96
CA LEU A 236 -10.86 -13.25 22.00
C LEU A 236 -10.15 -13.97 20.85
N GLY A 237 -8.87 -13.66 20.64
CA GLY A 237 -8.04 -14.25 19.59
C GLY A 237 -7.42 -15.60 19.97
N THR A 238 -6.13 -15.74 19.69
CA THR A 238 -5.36 -16.97 19.95
C THR A 238 -5.33 -17.29 21.43
N GLN A 239 -5.63 -18.54 21.80
CA GLN A 239 -5.71 -19.00 23.19
C GLN A 239 -4.42 -19.73 23.62
N PRO A 240 -4.08 -19.73 24.93
CA PRO A 240 -2.97 -20.51 25.45
C PRO A 240 -3.25 -22.00 25.18
N PRO A 241 -2.21 -22.82 24.90
CA PRO A 241 -0.78 -22.58 25.10
C PRO A 241 -0.06 -21.93 23.91
N ALA A 242 -0.75 -21.53 22.84
CA ALA A 242 -0.09 -20.94 21.68
C ALA A 242 0.34 -19.48 21.96
N PRO A 243 1.61 -19.09 21.69
CA PRO A 243 2.02 -17.69 21.80
C PRO A 243 1.46 -16.86 20.64
N SER A 244 0.95 -15.67 20.92
CA SER A 244 0.67 -14.63 19.92
C SER A 244 1.14 -13.27 20.42
N TRP A 245 1.56 -12.39 19.51
CA TRP A 245 2.10 -11.09 19.90
C TRP A 245 1.06 -10.23 20.63
N GLY A 246 -0.20 -10.26 20.19
CA GLY A 246 -1.29 -9.56 20.87
C GLY A 246 -1.54 -10.06 22.30
N ARG A 247 -1.41 -11.38 22.53
CA ARG A 247 -1.54 -11.95 23.88
C ARG A 247 -0.39 -11.54 24.78
N MET A 248 0.84 -11.57 24.27
CA MET A 248 2.03 -11.13 25.00
C MET A 248 1.92 -9.65 25.41
N LEU A 249 1.35 -8.79 24.55
CA LEU A 249 1.06 -7.40 24.92
C LEU A 249 0.05 -7.28 26.07
N SER A 250 -0.97 -8.14 26.09
CA SER A 250 -1.98 -8.16 27.15
C SER A 250 -1.38 -8.57 28.49
N GLU A 251 -0.59 -9.64 28.47
CA GLU A 251 0.17 -10.15 29.63
C GLU A 251 1.15 -9.08 30.13
N GLY A 252 1.91 -8.45 29.24
CA GLY A 252 2.89 -7.41 29.60
C GLY A 252 2.30 -6.10 30.11
N ARG A 253 1.00 -5.82 29.86
CA ARG A 253 0.35 -4.56 30.29
C ARG A 253 0.44 -4.32 31.79
N GLY A 254 0.30 -5.38 32.60
CA GLY A 254 0.37 -5.30 34.06
C GLY A 254 1.78 -5.11 34.61
N TYR A 255 2.81 -5.35 33.79
CA TYR A 255 4.20 -5.40 34.20
C TYR A 255 5.05 -4.31 33.55
N VAL A 256 4.46 -3.30 32.89
CA VAL A 256 5.24 -2.27 32.16
C VAL A 256 6.26 -1.56 33.05
N ASP A 257 5.92 -1.31 34.32
CA ASP A 257 6.79 -0.61 35.26
C ASP A 257 7.96 -1.48 35.77
N LEU A 258 7.78 -2.81 35.84
CA LEU A 258 8.81 -3.74 36.33
C LEU A 258 9.59 -4.41 35.19
N ALA A 259 8.89 -4.85 34.16
CA ALA A 259 9.37 -5.70 33.07
C ALA A 259 8.83 -5.21 31.72
N TRP A 260 9.19 -3.98 31.35
CA TRP A 260 8.78 -3.32 30.11
C TRP A 260 9.04 -4.15 28.83
N TRP A 261 10.07 -5.01 28.85
CA TRP A 261 10.46 -5.85 27.72
C TRP A 261 9.36 -6.82 27.27
N ILE A 262 8.53 -7.30 28.20
CA ILE A 262 7.43 -8.24 27.92
C ILE A 262 6.44 -7.63 26.92
N ALA A 263 6.18 -6.32 27.00
CA ALA A 263 5.28 -5.62 26.08
C ALA A 263 6.01 -5.04 24.86
N VAL A 264 7.23 -4.52 25.04
CA VAL A 264 7.94 -3.76 23.98
C VAL A 264 8.43 -4.65 22.85
N PHE A 265 9.00 -5.82 23.12
CA PHE A 265 9.52 -6.70 22.06
C PHE A 265 8.43 -7.25 21.12
N PRO A 266 7.32 -7.84 21.61
CA PRO A 266 6.22 -8.22 20.73
C PRO A 266 5.58 -7.02 20.04
N GLY A 267 5.55 -5.85 20.68
CA GLY A 267 5.04 -4.61 20.07
C GLY A 267 5.90 -4.16 18.90
N LEU A 268 7.22 -4.21 19.05
CA LEU A 268 8.18 -3.91 17.99
C LEU A 268 8.05 -4.91 16.82
N ALA A 269 7.82 -6.19 17.11
CA ALA A 269 7.59 -7.21 16.09
C ALA A 269 6.33 -6.89 15.25
N ILE A 270 5.22 -6.50 15.89
CA ILE A 270 4.01 -6.04 15.19
C ILE A 270 4.31 -4.82 14.32
N VAL A 271 4.98 -3.79 14.88
CA VAL A 271 5.32 -2.56 14.15
C VAL A 271 6.16 -2.85 12.92
N LEU A 272 7.21 -3.67 13.06
CA LEU A 272 8.08 -4.05 11.94
C LEU A 272 7.31 -4.81 10.86
N LEU A 273 6.43 -5.75 11.24
CA LEU A 273 5.63 -6.51 10.28
C LEU A 273 4.64 -5.61 9.53
N VAL A 274 3.90 -4.79 10.25
CA VAL A 274 2.89 -3.86 9.70
C VAL A 274 3.55 -2.82 8.79
N LEU A 275 4.67 -2.25 9.21
CA LEU A 275 5.45 -1.32 8.40
C LEU A 275 5.90 -1.99 7.11
N SER A 276 6.40 -3.22 7.18
CA SER A 276 6.88 -3.95 6.01
C SER A 276 5.77 -4.25 5.01
N PHE A 277 4.57 -4.64 5.46
CA PHE A 277 3.43 -4.80 4.55
C PHE A 277 3.02 -3.49 3.87
N ASN A 278 3.02 -2.37 4.60
CA ASN A 278 2.69 -1.06 4.02
C ASN A 278 3.73 -0.61 2.98
N LEU A 279 5.03 -0.66 3.33
CA LEU A 279 6.12 -0.30 2.42
C LEU A 279 6.17 -1.21 1.18
N LEU A 280 5.89 -2.50 1.34
CA LEU A 280 5.75 -3.42 0.22
C LEU A 280 4.56 -3.05 -0.68
N GLY A 281 3.44 -2.65 -0.09
CA GLY A 281 2.26 -2.16 -0.81
C GLY A 281 2.56 -0.93 -1.67
N ASP A 282 3.29 0.05 -1.12
CA ASP A 282 3.72 1.24 -1.86
C ASP A 282 4.66 0.87 -3.01
N GLY A 283 5.64 0.00 -2.77
CA GLY A 283 6.51 -0.49 -3.84
C GLY A 283 5.75 -1.23 -4.94
N LEU A 284 4.77 -2.07 -4.58
CA LEU A 284 3.91 -2.75 -5.55
C LEU A 284 3.08 -1.73 -6.35
N ARG A 285 2.54 -0.71 -5.70
CA ARG A 285 1.80 0.37 -6.35
C ARG A 285 2.65 1.09 -7.38
N ASP A 286 3.88 1.47 -7.05
CA ASP A 286 4.80 2.15 -7.97
C ASP A 286 5.14 1.29 -9.19
N VAL A 287 5.31 -0.02 -9.00
CA VAL A 287 5.55 -0.94 -10.12
C VAL A 287 4.30 -1.13 -10.96
N LEU A 288 3.11 -1.15 -10.36
CA LEU A 288 1.84 -1.44 -11.05
C LEU A 288 1.22 -0.20 -11.70
N ASP A 289 1.56 1.02 -11.29
CA ASP A 289 1.02 2.27 -11.85
C ASP A 289 1.58 2.56 -13.27
N PRO A 290 0.73 2.61 -14.32
CA PRO A 290 1.14 2.95 -15.67
C PRO A 290 1.55 4.43 -15.85
N GLN A 291 1.03 5.36 -15.04
CA GLN A 291 1.20 6.80 -15.25
C GLN A 291 2.59 7.27 -14.80
N GLN A 292 3.11 6.76 -13.69
CA GLN A 292 4.48 7.06 -13.24
C GLN A 292 5.54 6.62 -14.27
N ARG A 293 5.26 5.55 -15.04
CA ARG A 293 6.15 5.06 -16.11
C ARG A 293 6.25 6.05 -17.28
N SER A 294 5.19 6.78 -17.58
CA SER A 294 5.20 7.83 -18.61
C SER A 294 6.01 9.04 -18.17
N ALA A 295 5.94 9.41 -16.89
CA ALA A 295 6.75 10.49 -16.31
C ALA A 295 8.25 10.16 -16.26
N LEU A 296 8.62 8.93 -15.86
CA LEU A 296 10.02 8.46 -15.89
C LEU A 296 10.59 8.36 -17.32
N GLN A 297 9.75 8.01 -18.31
CA GLN A 297 10.14 8.02 -19.72
C GLN A 297 10.23 9.43 -20.30
N ALA A 298 9.39 10.36 -19.84
CA ALA A 298 9.47 11.78 -20.19
C ALA A 298 10.74 12.42 -19.60
N GLY A 299 11.14 12.05 -18.37
CA GLY A 299 12.39 12.51 -17.76
C GLY A 299 13.67 11.93 -18.38
N LYS A 300 13.63 10.67 -18.85
CA LYS A 300 14.74 10.04 -19.60
C LYS A 300 14.85 10.53 -21.04
N ARG A 301 13.77 11.06 -21.62
CA ARG A 301 13.87 11.94 -22.80
C ARG A 301 14.36 13.29 -22.29
N GLY A 302 15.66 13.37 -21.97
CA GLY A 302 16.34 14.65 -21.73
C GLY A 302 15.95 15.66 -22.81
N PRO A 303 15.94 16.97 -22.52
CA PRO A 303 15.41 17.99 -23.43
C PRO A 303 16.02 17.74 -24.79
N GLY A 304 15.20 17.20 -25.70
CA GLY A 304 15.68 16.79 -27.01
C GLY A 304 16.29 18.03 -27.58
N ARG A 305 17.62 18.02 -27.74
CA ARG A 305 18.42 19.10 -28.32
C ARG A 305 17.65 19.49 -29.57
N ARG A 306 16.89 20.59 -29.52
CA ARG A 306 16.16 21.11 -30.67
C ARG A 306 17.27 21.37 -31.67
N ARG A 307 17.48 20.41 -32.57
CA ARG A 307 18.38 20.54 -33.71
C ARG A 307 17.96 21.85 -34.33
N GLY A 308 18.85 22.84 -34.30
CA GLY A 308 18.60 24.15 -34.86
C GLY A 308 18.14 23.97 -36.29
N LYS A 309 16.82 24.04 -36.49
CA LYS A 309 16.29 24.40 -37.79
C LYS A 309 16.60 25.86 -37.89
N SER A 310 17.59 26.17 -38.73
CA SER A 310 17.92 27.52 -39.13
C SER A 310 16.62 28.26 -39.41
N TRP A 311 16.41 29.36 -38.71
CA TRP A 311 15.31 30.30 -38.93
C TRP A 311 15.57 31.09 -40.21
N THR A 312 15.74 30.39 -41.33
CA THR A 312 15.93 31.01 -42.64
C THR A 312 14.91 30.41 -43.59
N SER A 313 13.94 31.24 -43.93
CA SER A 313 12.87 31.04 -44.91
C SER A 313 11.68 30.18 -44.50
N TRP A 314 10.87 30.71 -43.59
CA TRP A 314 9.41 30.58 -43.77
C TRP A 314 9.01 31.56 -44.88
N ARG A 315 9.02 31.08 -46.11
CA ARG A 315 8.45 31.79 -47.25
C ARG A 315 6.93 31.64 -47.11
N CYS A 316 6.28 32.64 -46.51
CA CYS A 316 4.82 32.73 -46.50
C CYS A 316 4.38 33.00 -47.93
N GLY A 317 3.76 32.00 -48.57
CA GLY A 317 3.37 32.02 -49.98
C GLY A 317 2.28 33.02 -50.35
N THR A 318 1.72 33.75 -49.39
CA THR A 318 0.58 34.65 -49.60
C THR A 318 0.51 35.70 -48.51
N CYS A 319 1.48 36.62 -48.45
CA CYS A 319 1.26 37.89 -47.74
C CYS A 319 2.15 38.99 -48.32
N GLY A 320 1.60 39.71 -49.29
CA GLY A 320 2.19 40.93 -49.82
C GLY A 320 1.98 42.07 -48.83
N SER A 321 2.97 42.34 -47.97
CA SER A 321 3.22 43.68 -47.46
C SER A 321 4.65 43.79 -46.92
N ARG A 322 5.38 44.73 -47.51
CA ARG A 322 6.81 44.97 -47.34
C ARG A 322 7.05 45.74 -46.04
N TRP A 323 7.57 45.08 -45.01
CA TRP A 323 8.13 45.75 -43.83
C TRP A 323 9.66 45.84 -43.94
N ARG A 324 10.18 47.07 -44.04
CA ARG A 324 11.62 47.38 -43.98
C ARG A 324 11.96 47.88 -42.57
N PRO A 325 12.97 47.34 -41.87
CA PRO A 325 13.45 47.94 -40.63
C PRO A 325 14.34 49.15 -40.93
N ARG A 326 14.04 50.30 -40.32
CA ARG A 326 14.93 51.48 -40.29
C ARG A 326 16.11 51.21 -39.35
N ALA A 327 17.32 51.44 -39.86
CA ALA A 327 18.55 51.43 -39.06
C ALA A 327 18.70 52.75 -38.31
N GLY A 328 18.93 52.68 -36.98
CA GLY A 328 19.41 53.78 -36.14
C GLY A 328 20.89 53.54 -35.76
N PRO A 329 21.67 54.60 -35.46
CA PRO A 329 23.13 54.56 -35.57
C PRO A 329 23.84 54.00 -34.34
N ARG A 330 25.09 53.55 -34.60
CA ARG A 330 26.03 52.89 -33.69
C ARG A 330 26.74 53.89 -32.76
N GLY A 331 26.96 53.48 -31.52
CA GLY A 331 27.97 53.99 -30.57
C GLY A 331 27.99 53.06 -29.36
N SER A 332 28.89 52.06 -29.32
CA SER A 332 30.25 52.06 -28.73
C SER A 332 30.26 51.75 -27.23
N SER A 333 30.84 50.59 -26.88
CA SER A 333 31.50 50.18 -25.62
C SER A 333 30.71 50.36 -24.31
N THR A 334 30.58 49.42 -23.38
CA THR A 334 31.61 48.57 -22.74
C THR A 334 30.89 47.74 -21.66
N GLY A 335 31.47 46.60 -21.25
CA GLY A 335 31.37 46.17 -19.85
C GLY A 335 30.23 45.23 -19.47
N TRP A 336 30.55 43.94 -19.40
CA TRP A 336 29.85 42.95 -18.59
C TRP A 336 29.80 43.38 -17.12
N THR A 337 28.65 43.24 -16.45
CA THR A 337 28.52 42.75 -15.06
C THR A 337 27.05 42.82 -14.63
N THR A 338 26.45 41.67 -14.38
CA THR A 338 25.23 41.53 -13.57
C THR A 338 25.63 41.33 -12.12
N PRO A 339 24.97 41.98 -11.15
CA PRO A 339 24.89 41.45 -9.81
C PRO A 339 23.44 41.24 -9.37
N TRP A 340 23.17 40.01 -8.92
CA TRP A 340 22.09 39.68 -7.99
C TRP A 340 22.18 40.53 -6.72
N PRO A 341 21.06 40.87 -6.06
CA PRO A 341 21.07 41.20 -4.65
C PRO A 341 20.49 40.08 -3.79
N ARG A 342 21.30 39.58 -2.85
CA ARG A 342 20.87 38.88 -1.63
C ARG A 342 21.04 39.84 -0.44
N GLY A 343 19.99 39.95 0.39
CA GLY A 343 20.01 40.37 1.81
C GLY A 343 20.20 41.89 2.06
N ARG A 344 19.74 42.51 3.15
CA ARG A 344 19.18 42.06 4.45
C ARG A 344 18.64 43.34 5.21
N PRO A 345 18.23 43.30 6.50
CA PRO A 345 17.05 44.00 7.06
C PRO A 345 17.34 45.22 7.98
N SER A 346 16.30 45.99 8.33
CA SER A 346 16.18 46.84 9.54
C SER A 346 14.72 47.29 9.72
N ARG A 347 14.02 46.93 10.80
CA ARG A 347 13.88 47.58 12.13
C ARG A 347 13.20 48.97 12.16
N TRP A 348 12.00 48.96 12.77
CA TRP A 348 11.50 49.87 13.82
C TRP A 348 11.09 51.33 13.49
N TRP A 349 10.22 51.85 14.39
CA TRP A 349 9.39 53.08 14.40
C TRP A 349 7.98 52.86 13.84
N GLY A 350 6.86 52.93 14.59
CA GLY A 350 6.62 53.48 15.93
C GLY A 350 6.12 54.93 15.86
N SER A 351 4.80 55.11 15.94
CA SER A 351 4.03 56.22 16.57
C SER A 351 2.76 56.58 15.77
N ARG A 352 1.56 56.35 16.35
CA ARG A 352 0.62 57.35 16.95
C ARG A 352 -0.27 58.01 15.86
N ALA A 353 -1.58 58.23 16.00
CA ALA A 353 -2.50 58.27 17.14
C ALA A 353 -3.97 58.35 16.66
N ARG A 354 -4.91 57.90 17.53
CA ARG A 354 -6.26 58.45 17.84
C ARG A 354 -7.32 58.52 16.71
N ALA A 355 -8.63 58.40 16.91
CA ALA A 355 -9.53 58.07 18.02
C ALA A 355 -10.97 58.02 17.44
N ARG A 356 -11.89 57.22 18.00
CA ARG A 356 -13.21 57.68 18.48
C ARG A 356 -14.02 56.53 19.09
N ALA A 357 -14.67 56.87 20.18
CA ALA A 357 -15.49 56.05 21.07
C ALA A 357 -16.99 56.25 20.82
N SER A 358 -17.80 55.57 21.65
CA SER A 358 -19.26 55.60 21.86
C SER A 358 -20.04 54.56 21.03
N ARG A 359 -20.89 53.70 21.60
CA ARG A 359 -21.51 53.58 22.93
C ARG A 359 -21.64 52.12 23.33
#